data_AF-A0A942YTH9-F1
#
_entry.id   AF-A0A942YTH9-F1
#
_cell.length_a   1.000
_cell.length_b   1.000
_cell.length_c   1.000
_cell.angle_alpha   90.00
_cell.angle_beta   90.00
_cell.angle_gamma   90.00
#
_symmetry.space_group_name_H-M   'P 1'
#
loop_
_entity.id
_entity.type
_entity.pdbx_description
1 polymer ?
#
loop_
_entity_poly.entity_id
_entity_poly.type
_entity_poly.pdbx_seq_one_letter_code
_entity_poly.pdbx_strand_id
1 'polypeptide(L)'
;MIHGHVTAWALALILFFVALSLHSSGKAKAAKIVQMILRVLYLVIIATGVGLLFMLSNISVLYILKAVVGLWIIGLFEMILSRATAKRKTSVFWIQFVIAWALVLYLGFVELPMSILNP
;
A
#
# COMPACT_ATOMS: atom_id res chain seq x y z
N MET A 1 5.62 16.23 6.78
CA MET A 1 5.81 14.76 6.79
C MET A 1 4.61 13.99 6.23
N ILE A 2 3.37 14.44 6.45
CA ILE A 2 2.14 13.80 5.92
C ILE A 2 2.12 13.78 4.38
N HIS A 3 2.47 14.89 3.71
CA HIS A 3 2.50 14.95 2.23
C HIS A 3 3.47 13.93 1.62
N GLY A 4 4.65 13.73 2.23
CA GLY A 4 5.63 12.74 1.75
C GLY A 4 5.13 11.31 1.86
N HIS A 5 4.39 10.99 2.93
CA HIS A 5 3.78 9.67 3.11
C HIS A 5 2.69 9.40 2.06
N VAL A 6 1.81 10.38 1.82
CA VAL A 6 0.74 10.26 0.80
C VAL A 6 1.32 10.16 -0.62
N THR A 7 2.34 10.97 -0.94
CA THR A 7 3.02 10.89 -2.25
C THR A 7 3.72 9.54 -2.44
N ALA A 8 4.35 8.98 -1.40
CA ALA A 8 4.96 7.66 -1.47
C ALA A 8 3.91 6.57 -1.73
N TRP A 9 2.74 6.63 -1.08
CA TRP A 9 1.62 5.74 -1.37
C TRP A 9 1.11 5.85 -2.81
N ALA A 10 0.92 7.07 -3.31
CA ALA A 10 0.49 7.30 -4.69
C ALA A 10 1.51 6.73 -5.69
N LEU A 11 2.80 6.97 -5.44
CA LEU A 11 3.89 6.47 -6.28
C LEU A 11 3.99 4.93 -6.23
N ALA A 12 3.81 4.31 -5.06
CA ALA A 12 3.75 2.85 -4.93
C ALA A 12 2.60 2.27 -5.76
N LEU A 13 1.42 2.88 -5.69
CA LEU A 13 0.26 2.44 -6.45
C LEU A 13 0.53 2.50 -7.96
N ILE A 14 1.11 3.60 -8.45
CA ILE A 14 1.47 3.77 -9.86
C ILE A 14 2.49 2.70 -10.29
N LEU A 15 3.59 2.55 -9.55
CA LEU A 15 4.63 1.56 -9.84
C LEU A 15 4.09 0.12 -9.78
N PHE A 16 3.11 -0.17 -8.92
CA PHE A 16 2.45 -1.47 -8.85
C PHE A 16 1.68 -1.79 -10.14
N PHE A 17 0.88 -0.85 -10.65
CA PHE A 17 0.18 -1.03 -11.93
C PHE A 17 1.15 -1.11 -13.11
N VAL A 18 2.22 -0.32 -13.10
CA VAL A 18 3.28 -0.40 -14.12
C VAL A 18 3.94 -1.77 -14.10
N ALA A 19 4.33 -2.29 -12.93
CA ALA A 19 4.93 -3.62 -12.79
C ALA A 19 3.99 -4.73 -13.29
N LEU A 20 2.68 -4.63 -12.98
CA LEU A 20 1.65 -5.54 -13.49
C LEU A 20 1.53 -5.52 -15.02
N SER A 21 1.44 -4.32 -15.61
CA SER A 21 1.36 -4.16 -17.07
C SER A 21 2.59 -4.73 -17.77
N LEU A 22 3.76 -4.51 -17.18
CA LEU A 22 5.04 -4.98 -17.68
C LEU A 22 5.18 -6.51 -17.59
N HIS A 23 4.63 -7.11 -16.54
CA HIS A 23 4.43 -8.55 -16.43
C HIS A 23 3.51 -9.10 -17.52
N SER A 24 2.36 -8.44 -17.75
CA SER A 24 1.40 -8.85 -18.78
C SER A 24 1.97 -8.73 -20.21
N SER A 25 2.89 -7.80 -20.41
CA SER A 25 3.57 -7.56 -21.70
C SER A 25 4.76 -8.50 -21.96
N GLY A 26 5.02 -9.48 -21.07
CA GLY A 26 6.14 -10.42 -21.21
C GLY A 26 7.52 -9.85 -20.90
N LYS A 27 7.62 -8.59 -20.46
CA LYS A 27 8.89 -7.90 -20.15
C LYS A 27 9.37 -8.22 -18.73
N ALA A 28 9.63 -9.49 -18.46
CA ALA A 28 9.95 -10.00 -17.12
C ALA A 28 11.14 -9.28 -16.43
N LYS A 29 12.19 -8.90 -17.18
CA LYS A 29 13.33 -8.16 -16.62
C LYS A 29 12.91 -6.80 -16.09
N ALA A 30 12.16 -6.04 -16.88
CA ALA A 30 11.75 -4.70 -16.52
C ALA A 30 10.72 -4.74 -15.37
N ALA A 31 9.81 -5.72 -15.37
CA ALA A 31 8.87 -5.93 -14.28
C ALA A 31 9.56 -6.23 -12.94
N LYS A 32 10.61 -7.06 -12.97
CA LYS A 32 11.45 -7.35 -11.79
C LYS A 32 12.16 -6.10 -11.27
N ILE A 33 12.68 -5.23 -12.15
CA ILE A 33 13.30 -3.97 -11.74
C ILE A 33 12.29 -3.08 -11.02
N VAL A 34 11.10 -2.90 -11.60
CA VAL A 34 10.03 -2.09 -10.99
C VAL A 34 9.61 -2.68 -9.65
N GLN A 35 9.47 -4.01 -9.54
CA GLN A 35 9.18 -4.68 -8.27
C GLN A 35 10.27 -4.45 -7.21
N MET A 36 11.55 -4.47 -7.60
CA MET A 36 12.65 -4.16 -6.67
C MET A 36 12.62 -2.71 -6.19
N ILE A 37 12.29 -1.75 -7.05
CA ILE A 37 12.09 -0.34 -6.68
C ILE A 37 10.90 -0.21 -5.72
N LEU A 38 9.81 -0.90 -6.04
CA LEU A 38 8.57 -0.90 -5.26
C LEU A 38 8.81 -1.41 -3.83
N ARG A 39 9.68 -2.43 -3.67
CA ARG A 39 10.13 -2.92 -2.36
C ARG A 39 10.87 -1.87 -1.53
N VAL A 40 11.73 -1.07 -2.14
CA VAL A 40 12.39 0.05 -1.45
C VAL A 40 11.37 1.11 -1.05
N LEU A 41 10.40 1.40 -1.93
CA LEU A 41 9.34 2.36 -1.64
C LEU A 41 8.46 1.93 -0.44
N TYR A 42 8.20 0.63 -0.29
CA TYR A 42 7.47 0.10 0.86
C TYR A 42 8.17 0.39 2.18
N LEU A 43 9.50 0.26 2.23
CA LEU A 43 10.27 0.58 3.43
C LEU A 43 10.14 2.06 3.78
N VAL A 44 10.17 2.94 2.78
CA VAL A 44 9.94 4.38 2.98
C VAL A 44 8.53 4.66 3.49
N ILE A 45 7.52 3.99 2.95
CA ILE A 45 6.12 4.10 3.40
C ILE A 45 5.99 3.66 4.86
N ILE A 46 6.59 2.52 5.24
CA ILE A 46 6.55 2.01 6.61
C ILE A 46 7.30 2.96 7.55
N ALA A 47 8.51 3.39 7.20
CA ALA A 47 9.29 4.31 8.03
C ALA A 47 8.57 5.64 8.25
N THR A 48 7.99 6.22 7.20
CA THR A 48 7.22 7.47 7.30
C THR A 48 5.90 7.29 8.05
N GLY A 49 5.23 6.14 7.91
CA GLY A 49 4.01 5.81 8.65
C GLY A 49 4.26 5.58 10.14
N VAL A 50 5.34 4.88 10.50
CA VAL A 50 5.77 4.69 11.89
C VAL A 50 6.19 6.03 12.50
N GLY A 51 6.93 6.86 11.77
CA GLY A 51 7.25 8.23 12.20
C GLY A 51 6.00 9.08 12.49
N LEU A 52 4.95 8.93 11.70
CA LEU A 52 3.65 9.58 11.94
C LEU A 52 2.98 9.09 13.24
N LEU A 53 3.07 7.80 13.56
CA LEU A 53 2.54 7.25 14.82
C LEU A 53 3.29 7.78 16.04
N PHE A 54 4.62 7.90 15.97
CA PHE A 54 5.43 8.45 17.07
C PHE A 54 5.23 9.96 17.27
N MET A 55 4.79 10.68 16.24
CA MET A 55 4.46 12.10 16.34
C MET A 55 3.10 12.34 17.03
N LEU A 56 2.26 11.31 17.13
CA LEU A 56 0.99 11.40 17.84
C LEU A 56 1.20 11.21 19.35
N SER A 57 0.77 12.21 20.13
CA SER A 57 0.80 12.16 21.59
C SER A 57 -0.21 11.17 22.20
N ASN A 58 -1.27 10.82 21.46
CA ASN A 58 -2.26 9.81 21.85
C ASN A 58 -2.43 8.76 20.75
N ILE A 59 -1.71 7.64 20.90
CA ILE A 59 -1.82 6.50 20.00
C ILE A 59 -3.09 5.72 20.37
N SER A 60 -4.22 6.08 19.76
CA SER A 60 -5.44 5.28 19.85
C SER A 60 -5.30 3.97 19.05
N VAL A 61 -6.00 2.92 19.48
CA VAL A 61 -6.04 1.60 18.83
C VAL A 61 -6.38 1.71 17.34
N LEU A 62 -7.18 2.71 16.96
CA LEU A 62 -7.56 2.99 15.56
C LEU A 62 -6.35 3.36 14.68
N TYR A 63 -5.36 4.09 15.21
CA TYR A 63 -4.14 4.44 14.46
C TYR A 63 -3.25 3.21 14.24
N ILE A 64 -3.16 2.34 15.24
CA ILE A 64 -2.45 1.05 15.12
C ILE A 64 -3.15 0.17 14.08
N LEU A 65 -4.48 0.09 14.12
CA LEU A 65 -5.27 -0.67 13.15
C LEU A 65 -5.03 -0.14 11.72
N LYS A 66 -5.05 1.18 11.51
CA LYS A 66 -4.75 1.78 10.21
C LYS A 66 -3.34 1.42 9.71
N ALA A 67 -2.35 1.40 10.59
CA ALA A 67 -0.99 1.00 10.24
C ALA A 67 -0.92 -0.50 9.85
N VAL A 68 -1.61 -1.37 10.57
CA VAL A 68 -1.70 -2.81 10.25
C VAL A 68 -2.37 -3.04 8.89
N VAL A 69 -3.47 -2.33 8.60
CA VAL A 69 -4.13 -2.43 7.29
C VAL A 69 -3.22 -1.89 6.17
N GLY A 70 -2.47 -0.81 6.43
CA GLY A 70 -1.45 -0.32 5.49
C GLY A 70 -0.37 -1.37 5.19
N LEU A 71 0.13 -2.06 6.21
CA LEU A 71 1.08 -3.16 6.04
C LEU A 71 0.47 -4.34 5.26
N TRP A 72 -0.82 -4.62 5.47
CA TRP A 72 -1.55 -5.63 4.71
C TRP A 72 -1.59 -5.28 3.21
N ILE A 73 -1.90 -4.03 2.83
CA ILE A 73 -1.87 -3.62 1.41
C ILE A 73 -0.48 -3.84 0.78
N ILE A 74 0.59 -3.50 1.50
CA ILE A 74 1.97 -3.75 1.03
C ILE A 74 2.20 -5.25 0.79
N GLY A 75 1.77 -6.09 1.73
CA GLY A 75 1.83 -7.55 1.57
C GLY A 75 1.05 -8.05 0.35
N LEU A 76 -0.13 -7.48 0.08
CA LEU A 76 -0.94 -7.81 -1.08
C LEU A 76 -0.25 -7.42 -2.40
N PHE A 77 0.40 -6.27 -2.45
CA PHE A 77 1.15 -5.89 -3.65
C PHE A 77 2.24 -6.91 -4.00
N GLU A 78 3.02 -7.34 -3.01
CA GLU A 78 4.09 -8.32 -3.20
C GLU A 78 3.53 -9.70 -3.60
N MET A 79 2.42 -10.14 -2.98
CA MET A 79 1.77 -11.39 -3.34
C MET A 79 1.17 -11.37 -4.75
N ILE A 80 0.58 -10.25 -5.18
CA ILE A 80 0.03 -10.11 -6.52
C ILE A 80 1.15 -10.13 -7.57
N LEU A 81 2.23 -9.37 -7.36
CA LEU A 81 3.36 -9.30 -8.30
C LEU A 81 4.15 -10.62 -8.39
N SER A 82 4.42 -11.27 -7.25
CA SER A 82 5.10 -12.57 -7.23
C SER A 82 4.28 -13.66 -7.93
N ARG A 83 2.94 -13.68 -7.75
CA ARG A 83 2.06 -14.63 -8.45
C ARG A 83 1.87 -14.29 -9.92
N ALA A 84 1.87 -13.01 -10.29
CA ALA A 84 1.89 -12.57 -11.68
C ALA A 84 3.17 -13.04 -12.39
N THR A 85 4.32 -12.99 -11.69
CA THR A 85 5.58 -13.58 -12.18
C THR A 85 5.45 -15.10 -12.39
N ALA A 86 4.82 -15.80 -11.44
CA ALA A 86 4.64 -17.24 -11.48
C ALA A 86 3.51 -17.72 -12.44
N LYS A 87 2.84 -16.82 -13.19
CA LYS A 87 1.65 -17.11 -14.01
C LYS A 87 0.55 -17.89 -13.26
N ARG A 88 0.45 -17.68 -11.95
CA ARG A 88 -0.56 -18.35 -11.08
C ARG A 88 -1.82 -17.49 -11.01
N LYS A 89 -2.97 -18.13 -10.74
CA LYS A 89 -4.24 -17.42 -10.51
C LYS A 89 -4.09 -16.39 -9.38
N THR A 90 -4.35 -15.11 -9.70
CA THR A 90 -4.30 -13.96 -8.78
C THR A 90 -5.69 -13.46 -8.36
N SER A 91 -6.77 -14.10 -8.83
CA SER A 91 -8.17 -13.68 -8.57
C SER A 91 -8.50 -13.44 -7.09
N VAL A 92 -8.04 -14.32 -6.19
CA VAL A 92 -8.30 -14.19 -4.74
C VAL A 92 -7.61 -12.96 -4.14
N PHE A 93 -6.41 -12.62 -4.62
CA PHE A 93 -5.65 -11.47 -4.12
C PHE A 93 -6.20 -10.14 -4.61
N TRP A 94 -6.78 -10.11 -5.80
CA TRP A 94 -7.50 -8.93 -6.29
C TRP A 94 -8.72 -8.61 -5.42
N ILE A 95 -9.47 -9.61 -4.97
CA ILE A 95 -10.59 -9.41 -4.04
C ILE A 95 -10.06 -8.85 -2.71
N GLN A 96 -9.01 -9.44 -2.15
CA GLN A 96 -8.38 -8.93 -0.92
C GLN A 96 -7.84 -7.50 -1.09
N PHE A 97 -7.30 -7.16 -2.26
CA PHE A 97 -6.79 -5.82 -2.56
C PHE A 97 -7.89 -4.76 -2.53
N VAL A 98 -9.04 -5.05 -3.13
CA VAL A 98 -10.20 -4.15 -3.11
C VAL A 98 -10.72 -3.98 -1.68
N ILE A 99 -10.81 -5.08 -0.92
CA ILE A 99 -11.26 -5.04 0.49
C ILE A 99 -10.29 -4.22 1.35
N ALA A 100 -8.97 -4.42 1.20
CA ALA A 100 -7.96 -3.71 1.97
C ALA A 100 -7.96 -2.21 1.67
N TRP A 101 -8.13 -1.82 0.40
CA TRP A 101 -8.29 -0.41 0.02
C TRP A 101 -9.57 0.21 0.58
N ALA A 102 -10.69 -0.51 0.51
CA ALA A 102 -11.95 -0.06 1.10
C ALA A 102 -11.80 0.16 2.62
N LEU A 103 -11.11 -0.74 3.32
CA LEU A 103 -10.79 -0.60 4.75
C LEU A 103 -9.90 0.59 5.06
N VAL A 104 -8.83 0.84 4.28
CA VAL A 104 -7.96 2.01 4.49
C VAL A 104 -8.70 3.32 4.26
N LEU A 105 -9.56 3.38 3.24
CA LEU A 105 -10.38 4.55 2.99
C LEU A 105 -11.43 4.71 4.11
N TYR A 106 -12.10 3.64 4.51
CA TYR A 106 -13.09 3.68 5.60
C TYR A 106 -12.47 4.13 6.92
N LEU A 107 -11.38 3.48 7.38
CA LEU A 107 -10.65 3.89 8.59
C LEU A 107 -10.04 5.29 8.46
N GLY A 108 -9.65 5.68 7.25
CA GLY A 108 -9.08 6.99 6.96
C GLY A 108 -10.09 8.14 6.96
N PHE A 109 -11.32 7.91 6.51
CA PHE A 109 -12.35 8.94 6.29
C PHE A 109 -13.48 8.92 7.34
N VAL A 110 -13.79 7.76 7.94
CA VAL A 110 -14.98 7.60 8.81
C VAL A 110 -14.63 7.63 10.29
N GLU A 111 -13.53 6.99 10.72
CA GLU A 111 -13.26 6.80 12.16
C GLU A 111 -12.12 7.65 12.75
N LEU A 112 -11.29 8.28 11.92
CA LEU A 112 -10.20 9.12 12.42
C LEU A 112 -10.61 10.60 12.50
N PRO A 113 -10.44 11.29 13.66
CA PRO A 113 -10.88 12.67 13.90
C PRO A 113 -10.04 13.75 13.17
N MET A 114 -9.23 13.36 12.17
CA MET A 114 -8.67 14.27 11.16
C MET A 114 -9.32 13.97 9.80
N SER A 115 -10.64 13.80 9.80
CA SER A 115 -11.44 13.68 8.59
C SER A 115 -11.91 15.06 8.18
N ILE A 116 -11.72 15.41 6.91
CA ILE A 116 -12.22 16.65 6.29
C ILE A 116 -13.76 16.80 6.45
N LEU A 117 -14.45 15.71 6.79
CA LEU A 117 -15.91 15.64 6.94
C LEU A 117 -16.41 15.69 8.38
N ASN A 118 -15.53 15.74 9.39
CA ASN A 118 -15.94 15.98 10.77
C ASN A 118 -15.06 17.10 11.36
N PRO A 119 -15.42 18.38 11.13
CA PRO A 119 -14.69 19.53 11.69
C PRO A 119 -14.75 19.59 13.22
#